data_AF-A0A929YU44-F1
#
_entry.id   AF-A0A929YU44-F1
#
_cell.length_a   1.000
_cell.length_b   1.000
_cell.length_c   1.000
_cell.angle_alpha   90.00
_cell.angle_beta   90.00
_cell.angle_gamma   90.00
#
_symmetry.space_group_name_H-M   'P 1'
#
loop_
_entity.id
_entity.type
_entity.pdbx_description
1 polymer ?
#
loop_
_entity_poly.entity_id
_entity_poly.type
_entity_poly.pdbx_seq_one_letter_code
_entity_poly.pdbx_strand_id
1 'polypeptide(L)'
;MIHYLRYCCAMFFALFSFLLATPLSAQAQTREAYVSQSEDQTTLTFYYDALRSTRTGTTWEIMEYSSENKIYPAWAGTWDWADKTTTRVVFDASFRDFRPTTTATWFFRCNALKQIEGLEYLNTSEVKDMSSMFYDCQALTSIDLKHFNTKNVTDMSWMFCDCVALTSLDLKNFDTKNVTKMGSMFAGCAALTSINLKNVNTKKVTDMSWMFYDCAALTSIDLKSFNTKNVADMAVMFRGCSALNSLDLQ
;
A
#
# COMPACT_ATOMS: atom_id res chain seq x y z
N MET A 1 -34.20 -4.19 -82.12
CA MET A 1 -32.74 -4.11 -82.38
C MET A 1 -32.31 -2.76 -81.83
N ILE A 2 -31.27 -2.72 -80.99
CA ILE A 2 -30.91 -1.64 -80.02
C ILE A 2 -31.65 -1.78 -78.68
N HIS A 3 -31.15 -2.67 -77.81
CA HIS A 3 -31.09 -2.51 -76.34
C HIS A 3 -30.29 -3.64 -75.68
N TYR A 4 -29.15 -4.00 -76.29
CA TYR A 4 -28.19 -4.97 -75.74
C TYR A 4 -26.76 -4.49 -76.04
N LEU A 5 -26.41 -3.26 -75.65
CA LEU A 5 -25.00 -2.83 -75.63
C LEU A 5 -24.81 -1.49 -74.89
N ARG A 6 -24.94 -1.48 -73.57
CA ARG A 6 -24.37 -0.49 -72.65
C ARG A 6 -24.60 -1.04 -71.25
N TYR A 7 -23.60 -0.92 -70.38
CA TYR A 7 -23.49 -1.51 -69.03
C TYR A 7 -22.63 -2.79 -68.89
N CYS A 8 -21.74 -3.08 -69.85
CA CYS A 8 -20.37 -3.47 -69.50
C CYS A 8 -19.56 -2.19 -69.30
N CYS A 9 -18.74 -2.12 -68.25
CA CYS A 9 -17.97 -0.94 -67.77
C CYS A 9 -18.72 0.03 -66.83
N ALA A 10 -19.21 -0.49 -65.70
CA ALA A 10 -19.17 0.23 -64.42
C ALA A 10 -18.93 -0.78 -63.29
N MET A 11 -17.87 -1.54 -63.48
CA MET A 11 -17.22 -2.36 -62.46
C MET A 11 -16.52 -1.38 -61.47
N PHE A 12 -16.48 -1.72 -60.18
CA PHE A 12 -15.54 -1.17 -59.17
C PHE A 12 -15.87 0.09 -58.34
N PHE A 13 -17.09 0.32 -57.85
CA PHE A 13 -17.30 1.29 -56.74
C PHE A 13 -18.34 0.87 -55.69
N ALA A 14 -18.47 -0.43 -55.40
CA ALA A 14 -19.32 -0.92 -54.31
C ALA A 14 -18.62 -1.99 -53.45
N LEU A 15 -17.30 -1.84 -53.21
CA LEU A 15 -16.49 -2.80 -52.45
C LEU A 15 -15.55 -2.17 -51.40
N PHE A 16 -15.74 -0.89 -51.04
CA PHE A 16 -14.88 -0.21 -50.06
C PHE A 16 -15.65 0.70 -49.08
N SER A 17 -16.79 0.24 -48.56
CA SER A 17 -17.47 0.91 -47.43
C SER A 17 -17.81 -0.03 -46.27
N PHE A 18 -17.29 -1.26 -46.27
CA PHE A 18 -17.47 -2.22 -45.17
C PHE A 18 -16.16 -2.78 -44.59
N LEU A 19 -15.03 -2.09 -44.78
CA LEU A 19 -13.70 -2.57 -44.36
C LEU A 19 -12.90 -1.56 -43.52
N LEU A 20 -13.59 -0.67 -42.78
CA LEU A 20 -12.99 0.16 -41.72
C LEU A 20 -13.87 0.23 -40.45
N ALA A 21 -14.77 -0.73 -40.24
CA ALA A 21 -15.15 -1.09 -38.89
C ALA A 21 -14.23 -2.25 -38.51
N THR A 22 -13.01 -1.95 -38.05
CA THR A 22 -12.32 -2.92 -37.20
C THR A 22 -13.31 -3.28 -36.10
N PRO A 23 -13.56 -4.56 -35.81
CA PRO A 23 -14.42 -4.88 -34.71
C PRO A 23 -13.74 -4.25 -33.48
N LEU A 24 -14.51 -3.52 -32.68
CA LEU A 24 -14.10 -3.03 -31.35
C LEU A 24 -13.89 -4.22 -30.37
N SER A 25 -13.51 -5.38 -30.89
CA SER A 25 -13.02 -6.55 -30.20
C SER A 25 -11.55 -6.70 -30.60
N ALA A 26 -10.65 -6.59 -29.62
CA ALA A 26 -9.22 -6.88 -29.73
C ALA A 26 -8.24 -5.71 -29.99
N GLN A 27 -8.56 -4.48 -29.57
CA GLN A 27 -7.52 -3.72 -28.88
C GLN A 27 -7.58 -4.19 -27.42
N ALA A 28 -6.82 -5.24 -27.10
CA ALA A 28 -6.61 -5.64 -25.72
C ALA A 28 -5.85 -4.50 -25.05
N GLN A 29 -6.60 -3.51 -24.56
CA GLN A 29 -6.03 -2.37 -23.87
C GLN A 29 -5.37 -2.94 -22.61
N THR A 30 -4.05 -2.82 -22.56
CA THR A 30 -3.22 -3.43 -21.52
C THR A 30 -3.66 -2.90 -20.17
N ARG A 31 -3.92 -3.79 -19.21
CA ARG A 31 -4.21 -3.35 -17.84
C ARG A 31 -2.99 -2.64 -17.28
N GLU A 32 -3.23 -1.48 -16.69
CA GLU A 32 -2.23 -0.70 -15.99
C GLU A 32 -2.59 -0.70 -14.51
N ALA A 33 -1.58 -0.79 -13.65
CA ALA A 33 -1.75 -0.55 -12.22
C ALA A 33 -1.45 0.93 -11.95
N TYR A 34 -2.43 1.65 -11.41
CA TYR A 34 -2.32 3.08 -11.22
C TYR A 34 -3.11 3.56 -10.01
N VAL A 35 -2.77 4.75 -9.54
CA VAL A 35 -3.49 5.48 -8.49
C VAL A 35 -4.17 6.68 -9.14
N SER A 36 -5.43 6.92 -8.81
CA SER A 36 -6.20 8.08 -9.24
C SER A 36 -6.59 8.92 -8.02
N GLN A 37 -6.36 10.22 -8.09
CA GLN A 37 -6.79 11.18 -7.08
C GLN A 37 -8.06 11.89 -7.54
N SER A 38 -9.05 11.97 -6.65
CA SER A 38 -10.28 12.75 -6.89
C SER A 38 -9.96 14.24 -7.09
N GLU A 39 -10.83 14.95 -7.80
CA GLU A 39 -10.64 16.39 -8.10
C GLU A 39 -10.51 17.27 -6.84
N ASP A 40 -11.16 16.86 -5.74
CA ASP A 40 -11.07 17.52 -4.43
C ASP A 40 -9.83 17.11 -3.63
N GLN A 41 -8.97 16.23 -4.18
CA GLN A 41 -7.73 15.71 -3.59
C GLN A 41 -7.91 14.87 -2.32
N THR A 42 -9.14 14.52 -1.95
CA THR A 42 -9.41 13.85 -0.66
C THR A 42 -9.34 12.33 -0.74
N THR A 43 -9.46 11.75 -1.94
CA THR A 43 -9.53 10.30 -2.14
C THR A 43 -8.48 9.83 -3.14
N LEU A 44 -7.66 8.85 -2.74
CA LEU A 44 -6.84 8.05 -3.65
C LEU A 44 -7.54 6.73 -3.94
N THR A 45 -7.62 6.33 -5.21
CA THR A 45 -8.16 5.03 -5.62
C THR A 45 -7.15 4.24 -6.43
N PHE A 46 -6.88 3.00 -6.02
CA PHE A 46 -5.96 2.07 -6.66
C PHE A 46 -6.74 1.18 -7.64
N TYR A 47 -6.32 1.17 -8.89
CA TYR A 47 -6.95 0.42 -9.99
C TYR A 47 -5.95 -0.49 -10.69
N TYR A 48 -6.45 -1.61 -11.22
CA TYR A 48 -5.70 -2.46 -12.14
C TYR A 48 -6.58 -2.85 -13.33
N ASP A 49 -6.74 -1.89 -14.25
CA ASP A 49 -7.63 -1.98 -15.39
C ASP A 49 -7.08 -1.19 -16.60
N ALA A 50 -7.85 -1.13 -17.68
CA ALA A 50 -7.48 -0.42 -18.91
C ALA A 50 -8.09 0.99 -19.02
N LEU A 51 -8.64 1.52 -17.92
CA LEU A 51 -9.46 2.74 -17.90
C LEU A 51 -8.70 3.98 -17.45
N ARG A 52 -7.39 3.90 -17.18
CA ARG A 52 -6.59 5.03 -16.67
C ARG A 52 -6.78 6.31 -17.50
N SER A 53 -6.73 6.20 -18.83
CA SER A 53 -6.88 7.35 -19.75
C SER A 53 -8.28 7.97 -19.76
N THR A 54 -9.26 7.32 -19.16
CA THR A 54 -10.65 7.80 -19.04
C THR A 54 -10.96 8.38 -17.65
N ARG A 55 -10.05 8.25 -16.68
CA ARG A 55 -10.22 8.82 -15.33
C ARG A 55 -10.11 10.34 -15.39
N THR A 56 -10.93 11.01 -14.58
CA THR A 56 -10.78 12.44 -14.32
C THR A 56 -9.82 12.65 -13.13
N GLY A 57 -9.29 13.86 -13.00
CA GLY A 57 -8.30 14.18 -11.97
C GLY A 57 -6.89 13.71 -12.31
N THR A 58 -6.03 13.66 -11.29
CA THR A 58 -4.62 13.25 -11.44
C THR A 58 -4.51 11.73 -11.36
N THR A 59 -3.66 11.13 -12.20
CA THR A 59 -3.33 9.71 -12.10
C THR A 59 -1.84 9.48 -12.20
N TRP A 60 -1.34 8.46 -11.49
CA TRP A 60 0.06 8.05 -11.47
C TRP A 60 0.18 6.56 -11.72
N GLU A 61 1.23 6.12 -12.41
CA GLU A 61 1.55 4.68 -12.43
C GLU A 61 1.88 4.20 -11.02
N ILE A 62 1.61 2.94 -10.71
CA ILE A 62 1.90 2.38 -9.38
C ILE A 62 3.41 2.39 -9.04
N MET A 63 4.26 2.53 -10.06
CA MET A 63 5.72 2.66 -9.93
C MET A 63 6.22 4.05 -10.32
N GLU A 64 5.34 5.05 -10.30
CA GLU A 64 5.70 6.45 -10.48
C GLU A 64 6.14 7.03 -9.13
N TYR A 65 7.31 7.68 -9.12
CA TYR A 65 7.91 8.20 -7.89
C TYR A 65 8.14 9.71 -8.01
N SER A 66 8.25 10.37 -6.85
CA SER A 66 8.63 11.79 -6.79
C SER A 66 9.99 12.03 -7.45
N SER A 67 10.12 13.19 -8.10
CA SER A 67 11.25 13.56 -8.95
C SER A 67 12.59 13.65 -8.20
N GLU A 68 12.55 13.89 -6.89
CA GLU A 68 13.74 14.25 -6.13
C GLU A 68 14.62 13.06 -5.75
N ASN A 69 14.04 11.89 -5.42
CA ASN A 69 14.84 10.75 -4.93
C ASN A 69 14.33 9.35 -5.32
N LYS A 70 13.22 9.22 -6.07
CA LYS A 70 12.61 7.92 -6.41
C LYS A 70 12.34 6.96 -5.22
N ILE A 71 12.19 7.52 -4.02
CA ILE A 71 11.88 6.78 -2.79
C ILE A 71 10.37 6.73 -2.60
N TYR A 72 9.74 7.90 -2.67
CA TYR A 72 8.32 8.07 -2.37
C TYR A 72 7.49 7.96 -3.65
N PRO A 73 6.40 7.18 -3.65
CA PRO A 73 5.44 7.20 -4.72
C PRO A 73 4.92 8.61 -5.00
N ALA A 74 4.64 8.92 -6.27
CA ALA A 74 4.25 10.26 -6.69
C ALA A 74 2.93 10.77 -6.04
N TRP A 75 2.13 9.87 -5.49
CA TRP A 75 0.88 10.18 -4.80
C TRP A 75 1.02 10.34 -3.27
N ALA A 76 2.17 9.98 -2.69
CA ALA A 76 2.38 10.02 -1.24
C ALA A 76 3.12 11.30 -0.81
N GLY A 77 3.19 11.55 0.50
CA GLY A 77 4.07 12.56 1.06
C GLY A 77 5.55 12.18 0.91
N THR A 78 6.43 13.14 1.23
CA THR A 78 7.88 13.03 1.23
C THR A 78 8.44 13.50 2.57
N TRP A 79 9.73 13.31 2.80
CA TRP A 79 10.39 13.82 4.01
C TRP A 79 10.17 15.33 4.23
N ASP A 80 10.17 16.11 3.15
CA ASP A 80 10.03 17.56 3.21
C ASP A 80 8.56 18.00 3.18
N TRP A 81 7.67 17.21 2.60
CA TRP A 81 6.27 17.56 2.40
C TRP A 81 5.29 16.47 2.81
N ALA A 82 4.43 16.77 3.79
CA ALA A 82 3.33 15.91 4.20
C ALA A 82 2.11 16.06 3.28
N ASP A 83 1.46 14.94 2.93
CA ASP A 83 0.11 14.95 2.36
C ASP A 83 -0.91 15.19 3.49
N LYS A 84 -1.51 16.38 3.46
CA LYS A 84 -2.49 16.85 4.45
C LYS A 84 -3.92 16.86 3.91
N THR A 85 -4.16 16.32 2.72
CA THR A 85 -5.45 16.41 2.02
C THR A 85 -6.09 15.05 1.82
N THR A 86 -5.32 14.00 1.55
CA THR A 86 -5.88 12.65 1.37
C THR A 86 -6.44 12.13 2.68
N THR A 87 -7.77 12.01 2.75
CA THR A 87 -8.47 11.50 3.94
C THR A 87 -8.93 10.06 3.77
N ARG A 88 -9.03 9.58 2.53
CA ARG A 88 -9.54 8.26 2.18
C ARG A 88 -8.70 7.60 1.09
N VAL A 89 -8.45 6.30 1.27
CA VAL A 89 -7.86 5.43 0.24
C VAL A 89 -8.86 4.33 -0.09
N VAL A 90 -8.98 4.00 -1.37
CA VAL A 90 -9.83 2.91 -1.86
C VAL A 90 -8.99 1.98 -2.74
N PHE A 91 -8.99 0.69 -2.42
CA PHE A 91 -8.55 -0.33 -3.36
C PHE A 91 -9.77 -0.84 -4.12
N ASP A 92 -9.84 -0.53 -5.41
CA ASP A 92 -10.93 -0.99 -6.26
C ASP A 92 -10.83 -2.51 -6.47
N ALA A 93 -11.97 -3.17 -6.70
CA ALA A 93 -12.01 -4.61 -6.93
C ALA A 93 -11.13 -5.06 -8.11
N SER A 94 -10.89 -4.20 -9.10
CA SER A 94 -9.95 -4.45 -10.19
C SER A 94 -8.52 -4.70 -9.71
N PHE A 95 -8.10 -4.09 -8.58
CA PHE A 95 -6.74 -4.18 -8.05
C PHE A 95 -6.37 -5.58 -7.53
N ARG A 96 -7.36 -6.47 -7.34
CA ARG A 96 -7.19 -7.79 -6.73
C ARG A 96 -6.19 -8.71 -7.42
N ASP A 97 -5.94 -8.49 -8.71
CA ASP A 97 -5.02 -9.28 -9.53
C ASP A 97 -3.63 -8.65 -9.64
N PHE A 98 -3.46 -7.39 -9.23
CA PHE A 98 -2.14 -6.79 -9.15
C PHE A 98 -1.33 -7.43 -8.02
N ARG A 99 -0.03 -7.59 -8.22
CA ARG A 99 0.89 -8.24 -7.27
C ARG A 99 2.09 -7.32 -7.05
N PRO A 100 1.97 -6.28 -6.20
CA PRO A 100 3.10 -5.44 -5.87
C PRO A 100 4.24 -6.28 -5.28
N THR A 101 5.47 -5.96 -5.65
CA THR A 101 6.68 -6.54 -5.03
C THR A 101 7.15 -5.71 -3.83
N THR A 102 6.66 -4.48 -3.69
CA THR A 102 6.87 -3.58 -2.57
C THR A 102 5.62 -2.75 -2.33
N THR A 103 5.30 -2.49 -1.06
CA THR A 103 4.34 -1.45 -0.65
C THR A 103 5.03 -0.38 0.20
N ALA A 104 6.37 -0.37 0.20
CA ALA A 104 7.14 0.58 0.97
C ALA A 104 6.72 2.01 0.63
N THR A 105 6.54 2.83 1.66
CA THR A 105 6.17 4.25 1.56
C THR A 105 4.85 4.58 0.82
N TRP A 106 3.98 3.60 0.53
CA TRP A 106 2.72 3.84 -0.22
C TRP A 106 1.80 4.90 0.39
N PHE A 107 1.83 5.09 1.70
CA PHE A 107 1.10 6.13 2.42
C PHE A 107 2.02 6.94 3.34
N PHE A 108 3.28 7.12 2.92
CA PHE A 108 4.26 7.88 3.67
C PHE A 108 3.77 9.32 3.88
N ARG A 109 3.64 9.73 5.14
CA ARG A 109 3.16 11.06 5.56
C ARG A 109 1.85 11.47 4.91
N CYS A 110 0.92 10.53 4.78
CA CYS A 110 -0.49 10.85 4.53
C CYS A 110 -1.16 11.24 5.86
N ASN A 111 -0.77 12.40 6.42
CA ASN A 111 -1.16 12.84 7.76
C ASN A 111 -2.68 12.95 7.97
N ALA A 112 -3.44 13.22 6.90
CA ALA A 112 -4.89 13.36 6.95
C ALA A 112 -5.66 12.04 6.74
N LEU A 113 -4.98 10.93 6.46
CA LEU A 113 -5.60 9.64 6.13
C LEU A 113 -6.36 9.07 7.34
N LYS A 114 -7.67 8.88 7.18
CA LYS A 114 -8.58 8.36 8.22
C LYS A 114 -9.13 6.99 7.89
N GLN A 115 -9.29 6.69 6.61
CA GLN A 115 -10.03 5.52 6.16
C GLN A 115 -9.36 4.85 4.96
N ILE A 116 -9.27 3.53 5.01
CA ILE A 116 -8.81 2.69 3.91
C ILE A 116 -9.88 1.64 3.64
N GLU A 117 -10.39 1.62 2.42
CA GLU A 117 -11.43 0.70 1.97
C GLU A 117 -10.87 -0.31 0.96
N GLY A 118 -11.41 -1.52 0.92
CA GLY A 118 -11.05 -2.54 -0.06
C GLY A 118 -9.70 -3.21 0.16
N LEU A 119 -9.14 -3.21 1.38
CA LEU A 119 -7.85 -3.86 1.68
C LEU A 119 -7.81 -5.36 1.31
N GLU A 120 -8.95 -6.03 1.20
CA GLU A 120 -9.07 -7.38 0.65
C GLU A 120 -8.64 -7.51 -0.83
N TYR A 121 -8.59 -6.40 -1.57
CA TYR A 121 -8.13 -6.31 -2.95
C TYR A 121 -6.66 -5.92 -3.07
N LEU A 122 -5.98 -5.57 -1.96
CA LEU A 122 -4.54 -5.40 -1.94
C LEU A 122 -3.85 -6.76 -1.76
N ASN A 123 -3.44 -7.38 -2.86
CA ASN A 123 -2.74 -8.67 -2.78
C ASN A 123 -1.26 -8.50 -2.43
N THR A 124 -0.92 -8.77 -1.17
CA THR A 124 0.45 -8.63 -0.65
C THR A 124 1.32 -9.90 -0.79
N SER A 125 0.88 -10.94 -1.51
CA SER A 125 1.56 -12.24 -1.50
C SER A 125 2.99 -12.22 -2.04
N GLU A 126 3.33 -11.25 -2.89
CA GLU A 126 4.65 -11.09 -3.51
C GLU A 126 5.46 -9.92 -2.91
N VAL A 127 4.92 -9.23 -1.91
CA VAL A 127 5.57 -8.07 -1.28
C VAL A 127 6.76 -8.55 -0.46
N LYS A 128 7.92 -7.92 -0.69
CA LYS A 128 9.17 -8.15 0.05
C LYS A 128 9.49 -7.02 1.04
N ASP A 129 9.00 -5.83 0.75
CA ASP A 129 9.28 -4.62 1.51
C ASP A 129 7.98 -3.87 1.83
N MET A 130 7.71 -3.71 3.13
CA MET A 130 6.59 -2.96 3.68
C MET A 130 7.08 -1.78 4.52
N SER A 131 8.36 -1.41 4.41
CA SER A 131 8.95 -0.35 5.22
C SER A 131 8.23 0.98 5.04
N SER A 132 7.98 1.66 6.15
CA SER A 132 7.35 2.99 6.17
C SER A 132 6.00 3.09 5.44
N MET A 133 5.28 1.97 5.22
CA MET A 133 4.05 1.95 4.42
C MET A 133 2.99 2.95 4.93
N PHE A 134 2.85 3.10 6.24
CA PHE A 134 1.93 4.03 6.91
C PHE A 134 2.65 5.04 7.80
N TYR A 135 3.93 5.32 7.53
CA TYR A 135 4.71 6.28 8.32
C TYR A 135 3.99 7.63 8.43
N ASP A 136 3.85 8.18 9.64
CA ASP A 136 3.28 9.50 9.93
C ASP A 136 1.83 9.69 9.40
N CYS A 137 1.04 8.60 9.34
CA CYS A 137 -0.41 8.66 9.10
C CYS A 137 -1.15 9.14 10.36
N GLN A 138 -0.94 10.40 10.75
CA GLN A 138 -1.35 10.94 12.05
C GLN A 138 -2.85 10.87 12.36
N ALA A 139 -3.72 10.87 11.34
CA ALA A 139 -5.17 10.81 11.52
C ALA A 139 -5.74 9.38 11.51
N LEU A 140 -4.91 8.35 11.28
CA LEU A 140 -5.36 6.97 11.16
C LEU A 140 -5.59 6.36 12.55
N THR A 141 -6.86 6.09 12.88
CA THR A 141 -7.25 5.60 14.22
C THR A 141 -7.30 4.08 14.34
N SER A 142 -7.52 3.39 13.21
CA SER A 142 -7.61 1.93 13.10
C SER A 142 -7.34 1.48 11.67
N ILE A 143 -6.93 0.21 11.51
CA ILE A 143 -6.69 -0.42 10.21
C ILE A 143 -6.97 -1.93 10.30
N ASP A 144 -7.69 -2.48 9.31
CA ASP A 144 -7.94 -3.92 9.21
C ASP A 144 -6.84 -4.61 8.39
N LEU A 145 -5.97 -5.33 9.07
CA LEU A 145 -4.82 -6.02 8.46
C LEU A 145 -5.09 -7.48 8.11
N LYS A 146 -6.35 -7.96 8.21
CA LYS A 146 -6.62 -9.41 8.13
C LYS A 146 -6.27 -10.08 6.80
N HIS A 147 -6.16 -9.30 5.73
CA HIS A 147 -5.88 -9.77 4.37
C HIS A 147 -4.40 -9.68 3.98
N PHE A 148 -3.54 -9.19 4.87
CA PHE A 148 -2.11 -9.11 4.59
C PHE A 148 -1.48 -10.51 4.60
N ASN A 149 -0.78 -10.84 3.52
CA ASN A 149 0.08 -12.00 3.41
C ASN A 149 1.54 -11.55 3.47
N THR A 150 2.16 -11.70 4.62
CA THR A 150 3.52 -11.18 4.86
C THR A 150 4.62 -12.23 4.70
N LYS A 151 4.30 -13.43 4.18
CA LYS A 151 5.21 -14.58 4.16
C LYS A 151 6.57 -14.31 3.48
N ASN A 152 6.59 -13.37 2.54
CA ASN A 152 7.74 -13.01 1.72
C ASN A 152 8.41 -11.70 2.17
N VAL A 153 7.84 -11.00 3.15
CA VAL A 153 8.33 -9.72 3.63
C VAL A 153 9.62 -9.92 4.43
N THR A 154 10.62 -9.11 4.11
CA THR A 154 11.91 -9.07 4.80
C THR A 154 12.12 -7.80 5.61
N ASP A 155 11.46 -6.70 5.20
CA ASP A 155 11.59 -5.39 5.86
C ASP A 155 10.20 -4.85 6.26
N MET A 156 10.03 -4.59 7.55
CA MET A 156 8.84 -3.95 8.14
C MET A 156 9.23 -2.72 8.97
N SER A 157 10.46 -2.22 8.80
CA SER A 157 10.94 -1.07 9.57
C SER A 157 10.04 0.14 9.35
N TRP A 158 9.78 0.90 10.41
CA TRP A 158 8.99 2.14 10.38
C TRP A 158 7.53 2.00 9.87
N MET A 159 6.99 0.79 9.69
CA MET A 159 5.72 0.57 8.97
C MET A 159 4.55 1.41 9.52
N PHE A 160 4.46 1.58 10.83
CA PHE A 160 3.43 2.39 11.51
C PHE A 160 4.05 3.52 12.34
N CYS A 161 5.32 3.88 12.11
CA CYS A 161 5.98 4.93 12.89
C CYS A 161 5.19 6.24 12.81
N ASP A 162 5.06 6.94 13.92
CA ASP A 162 4.33 8.21 14.07
C ASP A 162 2.85 8.16 13.65
N CYS A 163 2.23 6.98 13.66
CA CYS A 163 0.76 6.84 13.62
C CYS A 163 0.16 7.23 14.98
N VAL A 164 0.26 8.51 15.34
CA VAL A 164 -0.01 9.00 16.71
C VAL A 164 -1.44 8.75 17.20
N ALA A 165 -2.42 8.64 16.30
CA ALA A 165 -3.83 8.40 16.64
C ALA A 165 -4.24 6.92 16.64
N LEU A 166 -3.33 6.01 16.25
CA LEU A 166 -3.64 4.58 16.13
C LEU A 166 -3.82 3.96 17.52
N THR A 167 -5.00 3.43 17.80
CA THR A 167 -5.38 2.99 19.15
C THR A 167 -5.12 1.51 19.43
N SER A 168 -5.18 0.68 18.39
CA SER A 168 -4.96 -0.76 18.47
C SER A 168 -4.45 -1.36 17.16
N LEU A 169 -3.74 -2.48 17.25
CA LEU A 169 -3.24 -3.24 16.10
C LEU A 169 -3.37 -4.75 16.32
N ASP A 170 -3.91 -5.47 15.33
CA ASP A 170 -4.01 -6.95 15.35
C ASP A 170 -3.13 -7.57 14.24
N LEU A 171 -1.99 -8.14 14.64
CA LEU A 171 -1.02 -8.76 13.71
C LEU A 171 -1.18 -10.30 13.66
N LYS A 172 -2.32 -10.86 14.10
CA LYS A 172 -2.50 -12.33 14.12
C LYS A 172 -2.31 -13.03 12.77
N ASN A 173 -2.47 -12.34 11.65
CA ASN A 173 -2.32 -12.94 10.32
C ASN A 173 -0.92 -12.75 9.71
N PHE A 174 -0.01 -12.08 10.42
CA PHE A 174 1.33 -11.84 9.92
C PHE A 174 2.17 -13.13 10.08
N ASP A 175 2.74 -13.60 8.97
CA ASP A 175 3.86 -14.53 8.94
C ASP A 175 5.15 -13.72 8.81
N THR A 176 5.85 -13.49 9.92
CA THR A 176 7.08 -12.69 9.96
C THR A 176 8.35 -13.52 9.96
N LYS A 177 8.29 -14.83 9.63
CA LYS A 177 9.45 -15.75 9.74
C LYS A 177 10.66 -15.37 8.87
N ASN A 178 10.45 -14.51 7.87
CA ASN A 178 11.47 -14.03 6.94
C ASN A 178 11.89 -12.58 7.21
N VAL A 179 11.23 -11.88 8.13
CA VAL A 179 11.55 -10.49 8.46
C VAL A 179 12.89 -10.43 9.19
N THR A 180 13.76 -9.53 8.72
CA THR A 180 15.06 -9.28 9.33
C THR A 180 15.12 -7.90 10.01
N LYS A 181 14.23 -6.96 9.63
CA LYS A 181 14.20 -5.60 10.18
C LYS A 181 12.81 -5.23 10.68
N MET A 182 12.73 -4.82 11.95
CA MET A 182 11.53 -4.32 12.62
C MET A 182 11.81 -3.01 13.39
N GLY A 183 12.94 -2.35 13.12
CA GLY A 183 13.31 -1.09 13.74
C GLY A 183 12.20 -0.05 13.61
N SER A 184 11.87 0.62 14.71
CA SER A 184 10.86 1.68 14.80
C SER A 184 9.46 1.32 14.27
N MET A 185 9.11 0.03 14.13
CA MET A 185 7.86 -0.38 13.47
C MET A 185 6.60 0.28 14.05
N PHE A 186 6.58 0.56 15.36
CA PHE A 186 5.49 1.24 16.08
C PHE A 186 5.98 2.48 16.85
N ALA A 187 7.17 3.00 16.55
CA ALA A 187 7.68 4.19 17.25
C ALA A 187 6.71 5.36 17.11
N GLY A 188 6.50 6.15 18.16
CA GLY A 188 5.64 7.32 18.14
C GLY A 188 4.14 7.04 18.05
N CYS A 189 3.69 5.77 18.11
CA CYS A 189 2.28 5.41 18.22
C CYS A 189 1.71 5.75 19.61
N ALA A 190 1.64 7.05 19.93
CA ALA A 190 1.38 7.56 21.26
C ALA A 190 0.00 7.15 21.84
N ALA A 191 -1.01 6.94 20.98
CA ALA A 191 -2.34 6.48 21.39
C ALA A 191 -2.51 4.96 21.43
N LEU A 192 -1.47 4.17 21.09
CA LEU A 192 -1.57 2.71 21.00
C LEU A 192 -1.71 2.10 22.40
N THR A 193 -2.90 1.56 22.69
CA THR A 193 -3.21 0.94 23.99
C THR A 193 -3.07 -0.57 23.98
N SER A 194 -3.21 -1.21 22.82
CA SER A 194 -3.20 -2.66 22.66
C SER A 194 -2.59 -3.09 21.33
N ILE A 195 -1.75 -4.12 21.37
CA ILE A 195 -1.17 -4.76 20.18
C ILE A 195 -1.15 -6.27 20.34
N ASN A 196 -1.66 -7.00 19.34
CA ASN A 196 -1.62 -8.46 19.31
C ASN A 196 -0.40 -8.95 18.51
N LEU A 197 0.60 -9.45 19.22
CA LEU A 197 1.87 -9.93 18.66
C LEU A 197 2.00 -11.46 18.61
N LYS A 198 0.93 -12.22 18.90
CA LYS A 198 0.99 -13.67 19.13
C LYS A 198 1.71 -14.48 18.03
N ASN A 199 1.59 -14.05 16.77
CA ASN A 199 2.19 -14.73 15.62
C ASN A 199 3.45 -14.03 15.06
N VAL A 200 3.91 -12.96 15.72
CA VAL A 200 5.14 -12.27 15.35
C VAL A 200 6.32 -13.13 15.76
N ASN A 201 6.96 -13.73 14.76
CA ASN A 201 8.19 -14.48 14.87
C ASN A 201 9.38 -13.57 14.59
N THR A 202 10.26 -13.41 15.57
CA THR A 202 11.43 -12.54 15.44
C THR A 202 12.76 -13.29 15.30
N LYS A 203 12.74 -14.60 15.05
CA LYS A 203 13.93 -15.45 15.03
C LYS A 203 15.01 -14.99 14.04
N LYS A 204 14.66 -14.31 12.95
CA LYS A 204 15.61 -13.77 11.97
C LYS A 204 15.85 -12.26 12.10
N VAL A 205 15.17 -11.58 13.03
CA VAL A 205 15.25 -10.15 13.18
C VAL A 205 16.61 -9.77 13.77
N THR A 206 17.29 -8.83 13.12
CA THR A 206 18.57 -8.28 13.54
C THR A 206 18.44 -6.87 14.12
N ASP A 207 17.35 -6.16 13.82
CA ASP A 207 17.09 -4.80 14.28
C ASP A 207 15.66 -4.66 14.83
N MET A 208 15.58 -4.32 16.12
CA MET A 208 14.38 -3.95 16.87
C MET A 208 14.58 -2.60 17.58
N SER A 209 15.58 -1.82 17.18
CA SER A 209 15.84 -0.51 17.75
C SER A 209 14.56 0.35 17.67
N TRP A 210 14.26 1.08 18.74
CA TRP A 210 13.10 1.99 18.81
C TRP A 210 11.72 1.36 18.54
N MET A 211 11.56 0.03 18.48
CA MET A 211 10.34 -0.61 17.95
C MET A 211 9.03 -0.13 18.60
N PHE A 212 9.05 0.19 19.91
CA PHE A 212 7.93 0.73 20.67
C PHE A 212 8.26 2.09 21.31
N TYR A 213 9.27 2.80 20.79
CA TYR A 213 9.69 4.09 21.32
C TYR A 213 8.51 5.08 21.37
N ASP A 214 8.35 5.82 22.47
CA ASP A 214 7.28 6.80 22.69
C ASP A 214 5.84 6.25 22.48
N CYS A 215 5.61 4.94 22.63
CA CYS A 215 4.28 4.34 22.76
C CYS A 215 3.66 4.64 24.14
N ALA A 216 3.40 5.92 24.43
CA ALA A 216 3.07 6.41 25.77
C ALA A 216 1.80 5.80 26.39
N ALA A 217 0.80 5.44 25.58
CA ALA A 217 -0.45 4.82 26.05
C ALA A 217 -0.41 3.28 26.19
N LEU A 218 0.71 2.63 25.83
CA LEU A 218 0.79 1.17 25.85
C LEU A 218 0.90 0.66 27.30
N THR A 219 -0.15 -0.02 27.77
CA THR A 219 -0.26 -0.46 29.18
C THR A 219 0.33 -1.85 29.43
N SER A 220 0.34 -2.71 28.42
CA SER A 220 0.84 -4.08 28.50
C SER A 220 1.27 -4.56 27.11
N ILE A 221 2.19 -5.52 27.08
CA ILE A 221 2.68 -6.14 25.85
C ILE A 221 3.05 -7.60 26.12
N ASP A 222 2.57 -8.52 25.27
CA ASP A 222 2.94 -9.94 25.31
C ASP A 222 4.09 -10.20 24.32
N LEU A 223 5.27 -10.52 24.87
CA LEU A 223 6.50 -10.78 24.10
C LEU A 223 6.86 -12.27 24.01
N LYS A 224 5.96 -13.20 24.37
CA LYS A 224 6.28 -14.64 24.42
C LYS A 224 6.71 -15.25 23.09
N SER A 225 6.34 -14.63 21.96
CA SER A 225 6.76 -15.07 20.63
C SER A 225 8.12 -14.52 20.20
N PHE A 226 8.70 -13.58 20.95
CA PHE A 226 9.95 -12.92 20.60
C PHE A 226 11.14 -13.83 20.90
N ASN A 227 12.00 -13.98 19.91
CA ASN A 227 13.31 -14.58 20.01
C ASN A 227 14.35 -13.51 19.66
N THR A 228 15.15 -13.11 20.65
CA THR A 228 16.10 -11.99 20.54
C THR A 228 17.54 -12.44 20.28
N LYS A 229 17.78 -13.75 20.10
CA LYS A 229 19.13 -14.33 19.96
C LYS A 229 19.96 -13.72 18.81
N ASN A 230 19.29 -13.31 17.74
CA ASN A 230 19.93 -12.76 16.54
C ASN A 230 19.83 -11.23 16.45
N VAL A 231 19.24 -10.57 17.45
CA VAL A 231 19.06 -9.12 17.46
C VAL A 231 20.41 -8.47 17.77
N ALA A 232 20.90 -7.64 16.84
CA ALA A 232 22.12 -6.87 16.98
C ALA A 232 21.84 -5.50 17.59
N ASP A 233 20.67 -4.91 17.30
CA ASP A 233 20.26 -3.61 17.84
C ASP A 233 18.85 -3.67 18.45
N MET A 234 18.76 -3.29 19.72
CA MET A 234 17.52 -3.16 20.51
C MET A 234 17.53 -1.85 21.30
N ALA A 235 18.30 -0.86 20.84
CA ALA A 235 18.45 0.41 21.52
C ALA A 235 17.09 1.07 21.75
N VAL A 236 16.88 1.53 22.99
CA VAL A 236 15.73 2.35 23.43
C VAL A 236 14.34 1.84 23.01
N MET A 237 14.19 0.53 22.80
CA MET A 237 12.98 -0.13 22.27
C MET A 237 11.69 0.28 23.01
N PHE A 238 11.75 0.49 24.33
CA PHE A 238 10.61 0.88 25.18
C PHE A 238 10.76 2.25 25.85
N ARG A 239 11.74 3.06 25.43
CA ARG A 239 11.90 4.40 26.00
C ARG A 239 10.66 5.23 25.64
N GLY A 240 10.07 5.91 26.64
CA GLY A 240 8.86 6.71 26.45
C GLY A 240 7.54 5.96 26.62
N CYS A 241 7.56 4.63 26.83
CA CYS A 241 6.38 3.85 27.18
C CYS A 241 5.94 4.11 28.64
N SER A 242 5.48 5.33 28.94
CA SER A 242 5.21 5.79 30.31
C SER A 242 4.06 5.06 31.01
N ALA A 243 3.11 4.48 30.27
CA ALA A 243 2.03 3.66 30.83
C ALA A 243 2.39 2.16 31.02
N LEU A 244 3.57 1.72 30.55
CA LEU A 244 3.98 0.33 30.63
C LEU A 244 4.58 0.02 32.01
N ASN A 245 3.75 -0.53 32.91
CA ASN A 245 4.12 -0.73 34.32
C ASN A 245 5.05 -1.92 34.58
N SER A 246 5.08 -2.89 33.67
CA SER A 246 5.92 -4.09 33.80
C SER A 246 6.21 -4.70 32.44
N LEU A 247 7.38 -5.33 32.31
CA LEU A 247 7.78 -6.07 31.12
C LEU A 247 8.14 -7.50 31.55
N ASP A 248 7.44 -8.49 31.00
CA ASP A 248 7.78 -9.91 31.17
C ASP A 248 8.73 -10.32 30.04
N LEU A 249 10.02 -10.33 30.36
CA LEU A 249 11.08 -10.82 29.47
C LEU A 249 11.37 -12.27 29.87
N GLN A 250 10.94 -13.23 29.04
CA GLN A 250 11.17 -14.66 29.26
C GLN A 250 12.65 -15.04 29.24
#